data_AF-A0A9P6J552-F1
#
_entry.id   AF-A0A9P6J552-F1
#
_cell.length_a   1.000
_cell.length_b   1.000
_cell.length_c   1.000
_cell.angle_alpha   90.00
_cell.angle_beta   90.00
_cell.angle_gamma   90.00
#
_symmetry.space_group_name_H-M   'P 1'
#
loop_
_entity.id
_entity.type
_entity.pdbx_description
1 polymer ?
#
loop_
_entity_poly.entity_id
_entity_poly.type
_entity_poly.pdbx_seq_one_letter_code
_entity_poly.pdbx_strand_id
1 'polypeptide(L)'
;MRETSERYKLIEKYVKNTHDDATNDPYLETERFAGAGVSKFHNRQLLWHGSRLTNYVGILSQGVFTAPPEAPAAGYTFDKGAYFAV
;
A
#
# COMPACT_ATOMS: atom_id res chain seq x y z
N MET A 1 -5.15 12.02 -9.39
CA MET A 1 -6.38 12.51 -8.73
C MET A 1 -6.44 14.01 -8.88
N ARG A 2 -7.62 14.62 -9.07
CA ARG A 2 -7.71 16.10 -9.05
C ARG A 2 -7.60 16.58 -7.60
N GLU A 3 -6.82 17.63 -7.36
CA GLU A 3 -6.59 18.23 -6.04
C GLU A 3 -7.88 18.72 -5.37
N THR A 4 -8.89 19.05 -6.17
CA THR A 4 -10.21 19.49 -5.69
C THR A 4 -11.10 18.36 -5.16
N SER A 5 -10.70 17.10 -5.31
CA SER A 5 -11.49 15.94 -4.90
C SER A 5 -11.47 15.75 -3.38
N GLU A 6 -12.62 15.41 -2.79
CA GLU A 6 -12.73 15.04 -1.37
C GLU A 6 -11.82 13.86 -0.99
N ARG A 7 -11.59 12.92 -1.93
CA ARG A 7 -10.64 11.81 -1.71
C ARG A 7 -9.21 12.31 -1.59
N TYR A 8 -8.83 13.30 -2.40
CA TYR A 8 -7.50 13.87 -2.34
C TYR A 8 -7.25 14.53 -0.98
N LYS A 9 -8.20 15.35 -0.50
CA LYS A 9 -8.13 15.97 0.83
C LYS A 9 -8.04 14.96 1.97
N LEU A 10 -8.77 13.83 1.86
CA LEU A 10 -8.71 12.75 2.84
C LEU A 10 -7.30 12.12 2.90
N ILE A 11 -6.71 11.81 1.74
CA ILE A 11 -5.35 11.25 1.66
C ILE A 11 -4.34 12.27 2.16
N GLU A 12 -4.45 13.53 1.74
CA GLU A 12 -3.56 14.61 2.17
C GLU A 12 -3.59 14.78 3.69
N LYS A 13 -4.78 14.74 4.30
CA LYS A 13 -4.93 14.75 5.76
C LYS A 13 -4.32 13.50 6.40
N TYR A 14 -4.50 12.33 5.80
CA TYR A 14 -3.94 11.08 6.32
C TYR A 14 -2.41 11.13 6.32
N VAL A 15 -1.79 11.55 5.21
CA VAL A 15 -0.35 11.81 5.12
C VAL A 15 0.11 12.75 6.22
N LYS A 16 -0.47 13.96 6.32
CA LYS A 16 -0.05 14.95 7.33
C LYS A 16 -0.16 14.46 8.78
N ASN A 17 -1.08 13.54 9.06
CA ASN A 17 -1.31 13.05 10.42
C ASN A 17 -0.44 11.84 10.80
N THR A 18 0.05 11.08 9.84
CA THR A 18 0.78 9.82 10.09
C THR A 18 2.20 9.82 9.53
N HIS A 19 2.67 10.91 8.92
CA HIS A 19 4.02 11.01 8.40
C HIS A 19 5.02 11.76 9.25
N ASP A 20 6.23 11.22 9.20
CA ASP A 20 7.49 11.91 9.43
C ASP A 20 8.00 12.45 8.08
N ASP A 21 8.83 13.51 8.07
CA ASP A 21 9.13 14.41 6.93
C ASP A 21 9.76 13.78 5.66
N ALA A 22 9.89 12.46 5.58
CA ALA A 22 10.76 11.76 4.64
C ALA A 22 10.07 11.14 3.40
N THR A 23 8.79 11.40 3.13
CA THR A 23 8.04 10.62 2.12
C THR A 23 7.63 11.39 0.88
N ASN A 24 7.65 10.68 -0.24
CA ASN A 24 7.23 11.13 -1.57
C ASN A 24 5.71 11.23 -1.70
N ASP A 25 5.26 11.86 -2.79
CA ASP A 25 3.85 12.05 -3.12
C ASP A 25 3.04 10.73 -3.04
N PRO A 26 1.94 10.70 -2.26
CA PRO A 26 1.14 9.50 -2.08
C PRO A 26 0.35 9.16 -3.34
N TYR A 27 0.31 7.87 -3.67
CA TYR A 27 -0.57 7.33 -4.71
C TYR A 27 -1.65 6.45 -4.08
N LEU A 28 -2.93 6.77 -4.33
CA LEU A 28 -4.06 5.93 -3.94
C LEU A 28 -4.65 5.22 -5.15
N GLU A 29 -4.72 3.89 -5.05
CA GLU A 29 -5.43 3.05 -6.01
C GLU A 29 -6.73 2.52 -5.41
N THR A 30 -7.82 2.54 -6.19
CA THR A 30 -9.13 2.04 -5.72
C THR A 30 -9.80 1.02 -6.65
N GLU A 31 -9.44 0.98 -7.92
CA GLU A 31 -10.17 0.18 -8.92
C GLU A 31 -9.92 -1.33 -8.75
N ARG A 32 -8.67 -1.75 -8.51
CA ARG A 32 -8.34 -3.17 -8.31
C ARG A 32 -8.94 -3.79 -7.06
N PHE A 33 -9.15 -3.01 -6.00
CA PHE A 33 -9.61 -3.55 -4.71
C PHE A 33 -11.11 -3.84 -4.66
N ALA A 34 -11.91 -3.26 -5.57
CA ALA A 34 -13.36 -3.44 -5.59
C ALA A 34 -13.79 -4.89 -5.86
N GLY A 35 -12.98 -5.68 -6.59
CA GLY A 35 -13.27 -7.06 -6.97
C GLY A 35 -12.56 -8.14 -6.14
N ALA A 36 -11.69 -7.78 -5.20
CA ALA A 36 -10.79 -8.73 -4.54
C ALA A 36 -11.46 -9.61 -3.46
N GLY A 37 -12.79 -9.55 -3.30
CA GLY A 37 -13.53 -10.37 -2.33
C GLY A 37 -13.20 -10.08 -0.86
N VAL A 38 -12.53 -8.95 -0.58
CA VAL A 38 -12.12 -8.52 0.76
C VAL A 38 -13.28 -7.94 1.60
N SER A 39 -14.43 -7.67 0.98
CA SER A 39 -15.61 -7.10 1.65
C SER A 39 -16.18 -7.99 2.76
N LYS A 40 -15.95 -9.31 2.71
CA LYS A 40 -16.44 -10.29 3.69
C LYS A 40 -15.68 -10.29 5.02
N PHE A 41 -14.48 -9.68 5.07
CA PHE A 41 -13.66 -9.66 6.28
C PHE A 41 -13.95 -8.41 7.13
N HIS A 42 -13.89 -8.57 8.46
CA HIS A 42 -13.98 -7.48 9.42
C HIS A 42 -12.62 -6.76 9.57
N ASN A 43 -12.61 -5.57 10.18
CA ASN A 43 -11.41 -4.73 10.36
C ASN A 43 -10.70 -4.29 9.06
N ARG A 44 -11.42 -3.59 8.18
CA ARG A 44 -10.84 -3.00 6.98
C ARG A 44 -10.18 -1.67 7.32
N GLN A 45 -8.89 -1.56 7.03
CA GLN A 45 -8.09 -0.36 7.29
C GLN A 45 -7.41 0.10 6.00
N LEU A 46 -7.25 1.42 5.86
CA LEU A 46 -6.36 2.00 4.86
C LEU A 46 -4.97 2.08 5.49
N LEU A 47 -3.96 1.49 4.83
CA LEU A 47 -2.59 1.41 5.34
C LEU A 47 -1.60 1.78 4.24
N TRP A 48 -0.41 2.23 4.63
CA TRP A 48 0.69 2.57 3.73
C TRP A 48 1.50 1.34 3.33
N HIS A 49 1.93 1.31 2.06
CA HIS A 49 2.92 0.36 1.56
C HIS A 49 4.00 1.11 0.79
N GLY A 50 5.22 1.13 1.35
CA GLY A 50 6.38 1.72 0.69
C GLY A 50 7.14 0.67 -0.12
N SER A 51 7.48 0.99 -1.37
CA SER A 51 8.36 0.17 -2.20
C SER A 51 9.32 1.03 -3.01
N ARG A 52 10.37 0.41 -3.58
CA ARG A 52 11.28 1.11 -4.51
C ARG A 52 10.54 1.48 -5.79
N LEU A 53 10.88 2.62 -6.40
CA LEU A 53 10.24 3.12 -7.63
C LEU A 53 10.19 2.05 -8.74
N THR A 54 11.28 1.28 -8.90
CA THR A 54 11.39 0.20 -9.89
C THR A 54 10.37 -0.92 -9.72
N ASN A 55 9.84 -1.11 -8.52
CA ASN A 55 8.92 -2.21 -8.22
C ASN A 55 7.47 -1.86 -8.57
N TYR A 56 7.14 -0.57 -8.71
CA TYR A 56 5.75 -0.15 -8.93
C TYR A 56 5.19 -0.65 -10.25
N VAL A 57 5.99 -0.83 -11.30
CA VAL A 57 5.48 -1.41 -12.57
C VAL A 57 4.98 -2.84 -12.36
N GLY A 58 5.68 -3.65 -11.56
CA GLY A 58 5.25 -5.00 -11.20
C GLY A 58 4.03 -4.99 -10.29
N ILE A 59 4.05 -4.16 -9.23
CA ILE A 59 2.92 -4.03 -8.30
C ILE A 59 1.66 -3.55 -9.04
N LEU A 60 1.81 -2.59 -9.96
CA LEU A 60 0.70 -2.05 -10.73
C LEU A 60 0.26 -2.94 -11.89
N SER A 61 0.98 -4.00 -12.24
CA SER A 61 0.53 -4.94 -13.28
C SER A 61 -0.09 -6.20 -12.69
N GLN A 62 0.40 -6.64 -11.54
CA GLN A 62 0.07 -7.97 -11.01
C GLN A 62 -0.34 -7.96 -9.52
N GLY A 63 -0.23 -6.83 -8.83
CA GLY A 63 -0.52 -6.69 -7.40
C GLY A 63 0.71 -6.84 -6.50
N VAL A 64 0.50 -6.71 -5.19
CA VAL A 64 1.57 -6.88 -4.19
C VAL A 64 1.87 -8.38 -4.04
N PHE A 65 3.10 -8.76 -4.34
CA PHE A 65 3.57 -10.13 -4.20
C PHE A 65 4.23 -10.39 -2.85
N THR A 66 3.98 -11.56 -2.30
CA THR A 66 4.80 -12.12 -1.22
C THR A 66 6.10 -12.69 -1.80
N ALA A 67 7.15 -12.70 -0.99
CA ALA A 67 8.41 -13.31 -1.39
C ALA A 67 8.23 -14.79 -1.77
N PRO A 68 8.95 -15.28 -2.77
CA PRO A 68 8.80 -16.66 -3.23
C PRO A 68 9.35 -17.66 -2.19
N PRO A 69 8.91 -18.93 -2.23
CA PRO A 69 9.28 -19.93 -1.21
C PRO A 69 10.80 -20.18 -1.13
N GLU A 70 11.52 -19.99 -2.23
CA GLU A 70 12.98 -20.11 -2.34
C GLU A 70 13.77 -18.93 -1.75
N ALA A 71 13.14 -17.77 -1.52
CA ALA A 71 13.86 -16.62 -0.95
C ALA A 71 14.36 -16.93 0.48
N PRO A 72 15.54 -16.45 0.90
CA PRO A 72 15.99 -16.61 2.27
C PRO A 72 15.00 -15.97 3.25
N ALA A 73 14.73 -16.58 4.41
CA ALA A 73 13.89 -15.97 5.45
C ALA A 73 14.60 -14.80 6.17
N ALA A 74 15.92 -14.67 6.00
CA ALA A 74 16.71 -13.62 6.62
C ALA A 74 16.32 -12.24 6.06
N GLY A 75 16.00 -11.30 6.97
CA GLY A 75 15.64 -9.92 6.61
C GLY A 75 14.13 -9.62 6.62
N TYR A 76 13.28 -10.60 6.94
CA TYR A 76 11.84 -10.40 7.18
C TYR A 76 11.56 -10.32 8.68
N THR A 77 10.83 -9.28 9.12
CA THR A 77 10.53 -9.08 10.54
C THR A 77 9.52 -10.10 11.09
N PHE A 78 8.57 -10.54 10.25
CA PHE A 78 7.47 -11.44 10.62
C PHE A 78 7.19 -12.46 9.50
N ASP A 79 8.25 -13.11 9.00
CA ASP A 79 8.20 -14.08 7.89
C ASP A 79 7.82 -13.50 6.51
N LYS A 80 7.65 -14.37 5.50
CA LYS A 80 7.34 -13.93 4.14
C LYS A 80 5.89 -13.48 4.06
N GLY A 81 5.69 -12.19 3.78
CA GLY A 81 4.35 -11.61 3.70
C GLY A 81 4.35 -10.23 3.05
N ALA A 82 3.15 -9.68 2.91
CA ALA A 82 2.95 -8.28 2.57
C ALA A 82 2.94 -7.44 3.86
N TYR A 83 3.74 -6.39 3.87
CA TYR A 83 3.94 -5.52 5.03
C TYR A 83 3.33 -4.14 4.79
N PHE A 84 2.67 -3.62 5.83
CA PHE A 84 1.94 -2.37 5.80
C PHE A 84 2.20 -1.56 7.08
N ALA A 85 2.10 -0.24 6.97
CA ALA A 85 2.27 0.69 8.09
C ALA A 85 1.05 1.62 8.23
N VAL A 86 0.89 2.21 9.42
CA VAL A 86 -0.18 3.19 9.73
C VAL A 86 0.29 4.61 9.44
#